data_AF-A0A259DKB1-F1
#
_entry.id   AF-A0A259DKB1-F1
#
_cell.length_a   1.000
_cell.length_b   1.000
_cell.length_c   1.000
_cell.angle_alpha   90.00
_cell.angle_beta   90.00
_cell.angle_gamma   90.00
#
_symmetry.space_group_name_H-M   'P 1'
#
loop_
_entity.id
_entity.type
_entity.pdbx_description
1 polymer ?
#
loop_
_entity_poly.entity_id
_entity_poly.type
_entity_poly.pdbx_seq_one_letter_code
_entity_poly.pdbx_strand_id
1 'polypeptide(L)'
;MLSELQLDRRWCQGNMQHLRLLGVPGLHPASRFHLLQGAMAYLASVWWLALLLLWAVLGPSAMPDFFAKSPFMPSWPDMPLVTQFALATIVGVMLMAPRVIGAIGHIRDHGIRLRQMPGLVVSMLVEIGLSILIAPSLMVHQVKAVLRTLAGIDGGWMPHLAQKPDLATLARFHAAETVLGLLLVATAAAGQLSLWLMPVAVGLALTIPLSWLVQRDAGGTWLLRPLSYRT
;
A
#
# COMPACT_ATOMS: atom_id res chain seq x y z
N MET A 1 12.02 2.49 4.28
CA MET A 1 11.26 2.29 3.01
C MET A 1 12.10 1.55 1.97
N LEU A 2 13.25 2.07 1.53
CA LEU A 2 14.05 1.40 0.48
C LEU A 2 14.49 -0.03 0.86
N SER A 3 15.04 -0.22 2.06
CA SER A 3 15.42 -1.55 2.58
C SER A 3 14.25 -2.54 2.60
N GLU A 4 13.09 -2.08 3.05
CA GLU A 4 11.85 -2.88 3.09
C GLU A 4 11.41 -3.31 1.69
N LEU A 5 11.47 -2.40 0.71
CA LEU A 5 11.14 -2.72 -0.68
C LEU A 5 12.10 -3.73 -1.31
N GLN A 6 13.38 -3.70 -0.93
CA GLN A 6 14.36 -4.71 -1.37
C GLN A 6 14.08 -6.08 -0.76
N LEU A 7 13.69 -6.13 0.51
CA LEU A 7 13.28 -7.35 1.19
C LEU A 7 12.01 -7.93 0.55
N ASP A 8 10.99 -7.09 0.34
CA ASP A 8 9.71 -7.48 -0.26
C ASP A 8 9.90 -8.06 -1.66
N ARG A 9 10.84 -7.52 -2.45
CA ARG A 9 11.20 -8.09 -3.76
C ARG A 9 11.68 -9.55 -3.64
N ARG A 10 12.46 -9.87 -2.61
CA ARG A 10 12.97 -11.23 -2.38
C ARG A 10 11.85 -12.17 -1.93
N TRP A 11 10.94 -11.67 -1.11
CA TRP A 11 9.75 -12.40 -0.69
C TRP A 11 8.82 -12.67 -1.88
N CYS A 12 8.64 -11.70 -2.77
CA CYS A 12 7.91 -11.84 -4.02
C CYS A 12 8.50 -12.95 -4.88
N GLN A 13 9.82 -12.93 -5.10
CA GLN A 13 10.51 -13.94 -5.91
C GLN A 13 10.30 -15.36 -5.35
N GLY A 14 10.47 -15.54 -4.03
CA GLY A 14 10.25 -16.84 -3.38
C GLY A 14 8.80 -17.32 -3.51
N ASN A 15 7.83 -16.45 -3.22
CA ASN A 15 6.41 -16.78 -3.35
C ASN A 15 6.01 -17.12 -4.80
N MET A 16 6.57 -16.42 -5.78
CA MET A 16 6.34 -16.72 -7.20
C MET A 16 6.97 -18.04 -7.63
N GLN A 17 8.10 -18.45 -7.05
CA GLN A 17 8.70 -19.76 -7.29
C GLN A 17 7.84 -20.90 -6.75
N HIS A 18 7.13 -20.69 -5.63
CA HIS A 18 6.22 -21.67 -5.05
C HIS A 18 5.07 -22.07 -5.98
N LEU A 19 4.69 -21.24 -6.96
CA LEU A 19 3.67 -21.59 -7.96
C LEU A 19 4.04 -22.87 -8.73
N ARG A 20 5.34 -23.14 -8.93
CA ARG A 20 5.82 -24.35 -9.59
C ARG A 20 5.57 -25.62 -8.77
N LEU A 21 5.40 -25.49 -7.45
CA LEU A 21 5.18 -26.60 -6.54
C LEU A 21 3.71 -27.02 -6.46
N LEU A 22 2.77 -26.21 -6.98
CA LEU A 22 1.33 -26.50 -6.90
C LEU A 22 0.94 -27.82 -7.58
N GLY A 23 1.67 -28.21 -8.63
CA GLY A 23 1.47 -29.45 -9.38
C GLY A 23 2.15 -30.68 -8.77
N VAL A 24 2.93 -30.54 -7.70
CA VAL A 24 3.69 -31.66 -7.12
C VAL A 24 2.72 -32.68 -6.48
N PRO A 25 2.82 -33.97 -6.83
CA PRO A 25 1.99 -35.02 -6.23
C PRO A 25 2.31 -35.19 -4.74
N GLY A 26 1.30 -35.53 -3.94
CA GLY A 26 1.46 -35.76 -2.49
C GLY A 26 1.31 -34.52 -1.59
N LEU A 27 1.17 -33.32 -2.16
CA LEU A 27 0.89 -32.11 -1.38
C LEU A 27 -0.60 -32.03 -0.95
N HIS A 28 -0.82 -31.82 0.34
CA HIS A 28 -2.16 -31.59 0.89
C HIS A 28 -2.81 -30.32 0.29
N PRO A 29 -4.12 -30.32 -0.03
CA PRO A 29 -4.80 -29.16 -0.62
C PRO A 29 -4.63 -27.86 0.17
N ALA A 30 -4.64 -27.92 1.51
CA ALA A 30 -4.41 -26.74 2.35
C ALA A 30 -3.01 -26.13 2.14
N SER A 31 -1.98 -26.97 1.97
CA SER A 31 -0.62 -26.51 1.66
C SER A 31 -0.56 -25.84 0.29
N ARG A 32 -1.25 -26.40 -0.71
CA ARG A 32 -1.35 -25.78 -2.05
C ARG A 32 -2.04 -24.42 -2.00
N PHE A 33 -3.14 -24.32 -1.24
CA PHE A 33 -3.83 -23.06 -1.02
C PHE A 33 -2.92 -22.02 -0.37
N HIS A 34 -2.14 -22.41 0.64
CA HIS A 34 -1.18 -21.50 1.28
C HIS A 34 -0.10 -20.98 0.32
N LEU A 35 0.47 -21.88 -0.51
CA LEU A 35 1.45 -21.50 -1.53
C LEU A 35 0.84 -20.55 -2.58
N LEU A 36 -0.39 -20.85 -3.02
CA LEU A 36 -1.12 -19.99 -3.95
C LEU A 36 -1.41 -18.62 -3.34
N GLN A 37 -1.85 -18.57 -2.08
CA GLN A 37 -2.13 -17.32 -1.38
C GLN A 37 -0.89 -16.43 -1.31
N GLY A 38 0.27 -17.00 -0.99
CA GLY A 38 1.54 -16.26 -0.96
C GLY A 38 1.89 -15.62 -2.30
N ALA A 39 1.67 -16.31 -3.42
CA ALA A 39 1.86 -15.75 -4.75
C ALA A 39 0.78 -14.70 -5.09
N MET A 40 -0.48 -14.98 -4.75
CA MET A 40 -1.62 -14.08 -5.00
C MET A 40 -1.49 -12.73 -4.27
N ALA A 41 -0.81 -12.69 -3.13
CA ALA A 41 -0.53 -11.45 -2.41
C ALA A 41 0.26 -10.42 -3.27
N TYR A 42 1.10 -10.90 -4.20
CA TYR A 42 1.85 -10.05 -5.13
C TYR A 42 1.15 -9.89 -6.48
N LEU A 43 0.50 -10.94 -6.98
CA LEU A 43 -0.25 -10.89 -8.23
C LEU A 43 -1.44 -9.93 -8.13
N ALA A 44 -2.10 -9.81 -6.97
CA ALA A 44 -3.17 -8.83 -6.77
C ALA A 44 -2.78 -7.41 -7.18
N SER A 45 -1.54 -6.98 -6.89
CA SER A 45 -1.02 -5.67 -7.30
C SER A 45 -0.88 -5.51 -8.82
N VAL A 46 -0.59 -6.60 -9.56
CA VAL A 46 -0.56 -6.60 -11.03
C VAL A 46 -1.96 -6.43 -11.60
N TRP A 47 -2.94 -7.19 -11.07
CA TRP A 47 -4.34 -7.07 -11.49
C TRP A 47 -4.90 -5.69 -11.17
N TRP A 48 -4.56 -5.14 -10.00
CA TRP A 48 -4.99 -3.81 -9.62
C TRP A 48 -4.41 -2.73 -10.54
N LEU A 49 -3.10 -2.79 -10.85
CA LEU A 49 -2.50 -1.88 -11.82
C LEU A 49 -3.14 -2.02 -13.20
N ALA A 50 -3.41 -3.24 -13.67
CA ALA A 50 -4.07 -3.46 -14.95
C ALA A 50 -5.47 -2.82 -14.99
N LEU A 51 -6.23 -2.92 -13.90
CA LEU A 51 -7.53 -2.25 -13.76
C LEU A 51 -7.40 -0.72 -13.82
N LEU A 52 -6.44 -0.15 -13.08
CA LEU A 52 -6.18 1.29 -13.09
C LEU A 52 -5.76 1.80 -14.47
N LEU A 53 -4.91 1.05 -15.18
CA LEU A 53 -4.48 1.38 -16.54
C LEU A 53 -5.63 1.29 -17.53
N LEU A 54 -6.46 0.24 -17.44
CA LEU A 54 -7.65 0.11 -18.26
C LEU A 54 -8.58 1.32 -18.06
N TRP A 55 -8.79 1.73 -16.81
CA TRP A 55 -9.60 2.91 -16.51
C TRP A 55 -8.96 4.20 -17.05
N ALA A 56 -7.66 4.39 -16.86
CA ALA A 56 -6.96 5.57 -17.34
C ALA A 56 -6.97 5.68 -18.88
N VAL A 57 -6.87 4.56 -19.60
CA VAL A 57 -6.86 4.53 -21.08
C VAL A 57 -8.25 4.66 -21.68
N LEU A 58 -9.24 3.96 -21.12
CA LEU A 58 -10.62 4.01 -21.61
C LEU A 58 -11.31 5.34 -21.31
N GLY A 59 -10.84 6.04 -20.28
CA GLY A 59 -11.36 7.34 -19.88
C GLY A 59 -12.79 7.29 -19.32
N PRO A 60 -13.34 8.45 -18.92
CA PRO A 60 -14.67 8.55 -18.29
C PRO A 60 -15.82 8.14 -19.22
N SER A 61 -15.62 8.15 -20.54
CA SER A 61 -16.67 7.90 -21.52
C SER A 61 -16.97 6.41 -21.74
N ALA A 62 -16.05 5.52 -21.41
CA ALA A 62 -16.18 4.08 -21.66
C ALA A 62 -16.37 3.25 -20.37
N MET A 63 -16.24 3.86 -19.20
CA MET A 63 -16.50 3.26 -17.89
C MET A 63 -17.53 4.13 -17.13
N PRO A 64 -18.42 3.57 -16.31
CA PRO A 64 -19.32 4.37 -15.49
C PRO A 64 -18.51 5.32 -14.60
N ASP A 65 -18.66 6.62 -14.81
CA ASP A 65 -18.07 7.60 -13.92
C ASP A 65 -18.90 7.67 -12.64
N PHE A 66 -18.52 6.85 -11.65
CA PHE A 66 -19.17 6.82 -10.35
C PHE A 66 -19.18 8.19 -9.66
N PHE A 67 -18.30 9.12 -10.00
CA PHE A 67 -18.24 10.44 -9.36
C PHE A 67 -18.82 11.57 -10.23
N ALA A 68 -19.49 11.24 -11.34
CA ALA A 68 -20.07 12.23 -12.26
C ALA A 68 -21.07 13.18 -11.58
N LYS A 69 -21.86 12.68 -10.63
CA LYS A 69 -22.86 13.48 -9.90
C LYS A 69 -22.26 14.30 -8.75
N SER A 70 -21.19 13.81 -8.12
CA SER A 70 -20.54 14.45 -6.99
C SER A 70 -19.08 14.01 -6.87
N PRO A 71 -18.12 14.95 -6.75
CA PRO A 71 -16.72 14.61 -6.52
C PRO A 71 -16.46 13.86 -5.21
N PHE A 72 -17.37 13.99 -4.23
CA PHE A 72 -17.21 13.44 -2.89
C PHE A 72 -18.03 12.19 -2.64
N MET A 73 -19.02 11.91 -3.49
CA MET A 73 -19.92 10.78 -3.28
C MET A 73 -20.11 9.97 -4.56
N PRO A 74 -19.69 8.70 -4.58
CA PRO A 74 -19.92 7.83 -5.72
C PRO A 74 -21.42 7.51 -5.88
N SER A 75 -21.89 7.48 -7.11
CA SER A 75 -23.23 7.05 -7.52
C SER A 75 -23.24 5.53 -7.72
N TRP A 76 -23.62 4.81 -6.68
CA TRP A 76 -23.83 3.36 -6.75
C TRP A 76 -25.22 3.02 -7.32
N PRO A 77 -25.40 1.80 -7.86
CA PRO A 77 -26.74 1.27 -8.11
C PRO A 77 -27.58 1.29 -6.83
N ASP A 78 -28.89 1.50 -6.97
CA ASP A 78 -29.81 1.53 -5.82
C ASP A 78 -29.80 0.17 -5.10
N MET A 79 -29.24 0.14 -3.89
CA MET A 79 -29.24 -1.01 -3.00
C MET A 79 -30.13 -0.73 -1.77
N PRO A 80 -30.79 -1.73 -1.18
CA PRO A 80 -31.49 -1.55 0.08
C PRO A 80 -30.56 -1.01 1.17
N LEU A 81 -31.06 -0.07 1.99
CA LEU A 81 -30.26 0.60 3.03
C LEU A 81 -29.59 -0.39 3.99
N VAL A 82 -30.28 -1.48 4.34
CA VAL A 82 -29.76 -2.55 5.20
C VAL A 82 -28.52 -3.21 4.58
N THR A 83 -28.54 -3.48 3.27
CA THR A 83 -27.42 -4.09 2.55
C THR A 83 -26.22 -3.13 2.51
N GLN A 84 -26.47 -1.84 2.29
CA GLN A 84 -25.43 -0.82 2.29
C GLN A 84 -24.71 -0.77 3.64
N PHE A 85 -25.47 -0.69 4.74
CA PHE A 85 -24.89 -0.68 6.09
C PHE A 85 -24.18 -1.99 6.44
N ALA A 86 -24.75 -3.14 6.07
CA ALA A 86 -24.13 -4.43 6.32
C ALA A 86 -22.77 -4.54 5.61
N LEU A 87 -22.72 -4.20 4.32
CA LEU A 87 -21.47 -4.21 3.54
C LEU A 87 -20.46 -3.20 4.10
N ALA A 88 -20.88 -1.96 4.37
CA ALA A 88 -20.01 -0.93 4.93
C ALA A 88 -19.43 -1.35 6.28
N THR A 89 -20.24 -1.97 7.14
CA THR A 89 -19.80 -2.46 8.46
C THR A 89 -18.82 -3.62 8.32
N ILE A 90 -19.12 -4.61 7.47
CA ILE A 90 -18.24 -5.76 7.26
C ILE A 90 -16.88 -5.32 6.72
N VAL A 91 -16.89 -4.49 5.67
CA VAL A 91 -15.65 -3.96 5.07
C VAL A 91 -14.90 -3.08 6.08
N GLY A 92 -15.60 -2.19 6.78
CA GLY A 92 -15.02 -1.31 7.79
C GLY A 92 -14.34 -2.09 8.92
N VAL A 93 -15.02 -3.10 9.48
CA VAL A 93 -14.45 -3.98 10.51
C VAL A 93 -13.24 -4.73 9.97
N MET A 94 -13.32 -5.31 8.78
CA MET A 94 -12.22 -6.08 8.20
C MET A 94 -10.96 -5.22 7.97
N LEU A 95 -11.13 -3.98 7.52
CA LEU A 95 -10.02 -3.05 7.30
C LEU A 95 -9.44 -2.50 8.61
N MET A 96 -10.29 -2.26 9.62
CA MET A 96 -9.88 -1.64 10.88
C MET A 96 -9.44 -2.65 11.95
N ALA A 97 -9.87 -3.91 11.85
CA ALA A 97 -9.55 -4.97 12.81
C ALA A 97 -8.05 -5.07 13.16
N PRO A 98 -7.09 -5.17 12.22
CA PRO A 98 -5.68 -5.29 12.58
C PRO A 98 -5.16 -4.05 13.33
N ARG A 99 -5.66 -2.85 13.00
CA ARG A 99 -5.29 -1.60 13.67
C ARG A 99 -5.81 -1.56 15.10
N VAL A 100 -7.07 -1.97 15.30
CA VAL A 100 -7.71 -2.02 16.62
C VAL A 100 -7.04 -3.07 17.51
N ILE A 101 -6.77 -4.26 16.98
CA ILE A 101 -6.06 -5.31 17.71
C ILE A 101 -4.67 -4.85 18.12
N GLY A 102 -3.92 -4.21 17.20
CA GLY A 102 -2.61 -3.64 17.52
C GLY A 102 -2.67 -2.56 18.60
N ALA A 103 -3.65 -1.66 18.54
CA ALA A 103 -3.86 -0.63 19.55
C ALA A 103 -4.22 -1.23 20.92
N ILE A 104 -5.12 -2.23 20.96
CA ILE A 104 -5.47 -2.95 22.20
C ILE A 104 -4.24 -3.65 22.78
N GLY A 105 -3.46 -4.33 21.95
CA GLY A 105 -2.22 -4.99 22.37
C GLY A 105 -1.22 -3.99 22.97
N HIS A 106 -1.02 -2.85 22.30
CA HIS A 106 -0.17 -1.79 22.82
C HIS A 106 -0.63 -1.27 24.19
N ILE A 107 -1.93 -0.98 24.34
CA ILE A 107 -2.51 -0.53 25.61
C ILE A 107 -2.35 -1.59 26.70
N ARG A 108 -2.55 -2.87 26.37
CA ARG A 108 -2.43 -3.96 27.33
C ARG A 108 -1.00 -4.13 27.84
N ASP A 109 -0.03 -4.09 26.93
CA ASP A 109 1.36 -4.41 27.26
C ASP A 109 2.11 -3.21 27.89
N HIS A 110 1.70 -1.98 27.59
CA HIS A 110 2.41 -0.76 28.05
C HIS A 110 1.58 0.14 28.98
N GLY A 111 0.26 -0.03 29.01
CA GLY A 111 -0.67 0.91 29.65
C GLY A 111 -0.70 2.27 28.94
N ILE A 112 -1.83 2.97 29.00
CA ILE A 112 -1.90 4.37 28.55
C ILE A 112 -2.62 5.22 29.59
N ARG A 113 -2.11 6.43 29.84
CA ARG A 113 -2.84 7.42 30.63
C ARG A 113 -3.91 8.08 29.75
N LEU A 114 -5.05 8.47 30.31
CA LEU A 114 -6.13 9.16 29.58
C LEU A 114 -5.62 10.37 28.78
N ARG A 115 -4.64 11.11 29.33
CA ARG A 115 -3.98 12.26 28.66
C ARG A 115 -3.20 11.88 27.38
N GLN A 116 -2.83 10.62 27.20
CA GLN A 116 -2.09 10.12 26.03
C GLN A 116 -3.02 9.58 24.93
N MET A 117 -4.32 9.37 25.21
CA MET A 117 -5.30 8.88 24.24
C MET A 117 -5.39 9.75 22.97
N PRO A 118 -5.41 11.09 23.05
CA PRO A 118 -5.44 11.91 21.83
C PRO A 118 -4.21 11.70 20.94
N GLY A 119 -3.03 11.52 21.55
CA GLY A 119 -1.79 11.25 20.83
C GLY A 119 -1.83 9.91 20.08
N LEU A 120 -2.41 8.87 20.71
CA LEU A 120 -2.61 7.58 20.07
C LEU A 120 -3.54 7.68 18.86
N VAL A 121 -4.67 8.38 19.00
CA VAL A 121 -5.63 8.59 17.90
C VAL A 121 -4.98 9.34 16.74
N VAL A 122 -4.27 10.44 17.03
CA VAL A 122 -3.55 11.20 15.99
C VAL A 122 -2.49 10.34 15.29
N SER A 123 -1.74 9.53 16.06
CA SER A 123 -0.75 8.60 15.49
C SER A 123 -1.42 7.60 14.53
N MET A 124 -2.55 7.01 14.92
CA MET A 124 -3.30 6.09 14.06
C MET A 124 -3.79 6.76 12.78
N LEU A 125 -4.32 7.99 12.88
CA LEU A 125 -4.79 8.74 11.70
C LEU A 125 -3.64 9.09 10.75
N VAL A 126 -2.51 9.53 11.29
CA VAL A 126 -1.29 9.79 10.50
C VAL A 126 -0.81 8.52 9.82
N GLU A 127 -0.82 7.40 10.53
CA GLU A 127 -0.42 6.10 9.98
C GLU A 127 -1.35 5.64 8.85
N ILE A 128 -2.67 5.83 8.99
CA ILE A 128 -3.64 5.55 7.92
C ILE A 128 -3.36 6.44 6.71
N GLY A 129 -3.19 7.75 6.91
CA GLY A 129 -2.90 8.70 5.84
C GLY A 129 -1.61 8.35 5.08
N LEU A 130 -0.53 8.05 5.82
CA LEU A 130 0.74 7.61 5.23
C LEU A 130 0.59 6.27 4.50
N SER A 131 -0.18 5.33 5.05
CA SER A 131 -0.43 4.03 4.40
C SER A 131 -1.13 4.20 3.05
N ILE A 132 -2.16 5.06 2.99
CA ILE A 132 -2.89 5.37 1.75
C ILE A 132 -1.94 5.97 0.70
N LEU A 133 -1.08 6.91 1.11
CA LEU A 133 -0.16 7.58 0.18
C LEU A 133 0.99 6.69 -0.30
N ILE A 134 1.47 5.76 0.54
CA ILE A 134 2.58 4.86 0.23
C ILE A 134 2.12 3.64 -0.59
N ALA A 135 0.86 3.19 -0.43
CA ALA A 135 0.35 1.99 -1.09
C ALA A 135 0.53 1.97 -2.62
N PRO A 136 0.28 3.06 -3.39
CA PRO A 136 0.56 3.10 -4.83
C PRO A 136 2.03 2.82 -5.18
N SER A 137 2.97 3.36 -4.39
CA SER A 137 4.39 3.09 -4.60
C SER A 137 4.72 1.62 -4.34
N LEU A 138 4.16 1.03 -3.28
CA LEU A 138 4.33 -0.41 -2.98
C LEU A 138 3.82 -1.26 -4.15
N MET A 139 2.63 -0.95 -4.66
CA MET A 139 2.05 -1.63 -5.82
C MET A 139 3.00 -1.62 -7.02
N VAL A 140 3.54 -0.46 -7.41
CA VAL A 140 4.49 -0.36 -8.54
C VAL A 140 5.73 -1.23 -8.31
N HIS A 141 6.27 -1.26 -7.08
CA HIS A 141 7.40 -2.12 -6.75
C HIS A 141 7.08 -3.61 -6.81
N GLN A 142 5.89 -4.01 -6.34
CA GLN A 142 5.44 -5.39 -6.41
C GLN A 142 5.22 -5.83 -7.86
N VAL A 143 4.64 -4.98 -8.70
CA VAL A 143 4.54 -5.24 -10.14
C VAL A 143 5.92 -5.41 -10.77
N LYS A 144 6.86 -4.50 -10.51
CA LYS A 144 8.25 -4.64 -10.98
C LYS A 144 8.88 -5.96 -10.50
N ALA A 145 8.66 -6.36 -9.25
CA ALA A 145 9.19 -7.60 -8.70
C ALA A 145 8.60 -8.85 -9.38
N VAL A 146 7.29 -8.87 -9.62
CA VAL A 146 6.61 -9.94 -10.36
C VAL A 146 7.15 -10.04 -11.77
N LEU A 147 7.20 -8.93 -12.52
CA LEU A 147 7.68 -8.92 -13.91
C LEU A 147 9.14 -9.38 -14.02
N ARG A 148 10.01 -8.95 -13.09
CA ARG A 148 11.40 -9.41 -13.04
C ARG A 148 11.52 -10.90 -12.75
N THR A 149 10.68 -11.42 -11.84
CA THR A 149 10.67 -12.84 -11.51
C THR A 149 10.21 -13.68 -12.69
N LEU A 150 9.18 -13.24 -13.40
CA LEU A 150 8.70 -13.89 -14.63
C LEU A 150 9.75 -13.85 -15.75
N ALA A 151 10.50 -12.75 -15.86
CA ALA A 151 11.62 -12.62 -16.79
C ALA A 151 12.88 -13.41 -16.38
N GLY A 152 12.85 -14.13 -15.24
CA GLY A 152 13.99 -14.89 -14.74
C GLY A 152 15.17 -14.04 -14.24
N ILE A 153 14.95 -12.74 -13.98
CA ILE A 153 16.00 -11.83 -13.53
C ILE A 153 16.18 -11.98 -12.03
N ASP A 154 17.24 -12.67 -11.62
CA ASP A 154 17.59 -12.77 -10.20
C ASP A 154 18.18 -11.45 -9.68
N GLY A 155 17.65 -11.00 -8.55
CA GLY A 155 18.06 -9.76 -7.89
C GLY A 155 19.24 -9.93 -6.94
N GLY A 156 19.66 -11.18 -6.68
CA GLY A 156 20.72 -11.51 -5.74
C GLY A 156 20.41 -11.15 -4.29
N TRP A 157 21.35 -11.46 -3.39
CA TRP A 157 21.28 -11.03 -2.00
C TRP A 157 21.59 -9.54 -1.90
N MET A 158 20.58 -8.71 -1.59
CA MET A 158 20.77 -7.30 -1.30
C MET A 158 21.13 -7.12 0.18
N PRO A 159 22.28 -6.50 0.51
CA PRO A 159 22.64 -6.21 1.89
C PRO A 159 21.65 -5.19 2.47
N HIS A 160 21.34 -5.34 3.76
CA HIS A 160 20.59 -4.31 4.48
C HIS A 160 21.38 -3.00 4.43
N LEU A 161 20.70 -1.89 4.13
CA LEU A 161 21.35 -0.59 4.09
C LEU A 161 21.85 -0.22 5.50
N ALA A 162 23.17 -0.08 5.64
CA ALA A 162 23.78 0.33 6.91
C ALA A 162 23.53 1.81 7.25
N GLN A 163 23.21 2.64 6.25
CA GLN A 163 22.95 4.07 6.41
C GLN A 163 21.68 4.48 5.67
N LYS A 164 21.06 5.57 6.15
CA LYS A 164 19.87 6.15 5.51
C LYS A 164 20.27 6.71 4.13
N PRO A 165 19.55 6.35 3.04
CA PRO A 165 19.90 6.80 1.71
C PRO A 165 19.75 8.32 1.60
N ASP A 166 20.62 8.94 0.81
CA ASP A 166 20.53 10.36 0.48
C ASP A 166 19.35 10.65 -0.48
N LEU A 167 19.01 11.94 -0.62
CA LEU A 167 17.88 12.33 -1.47
C LEU A 167 18.10 11.96 -2.94
N ALA A 168 19.35 11.99 -3.42
CA ALA A 168 19.69 11.61 -4.79
C ALA A 168 19.46 10.12 -5.06
N THR A 169 19.82 9.25 -4.12
CA THR A 169 19.57 7.81 -4.20
C THR A 169 18.07 7.53 -4.19
N LEU A 170 17.31 8.18 -3.30
CA LEU A 170 15.86 8.06 -3.28
C LEU A 170 15.23 8.54 -4.59
N ALA A 171 15.68 9.66 -5.13
CA ALA A 171 15.17 10.23 -6.37
C ALA A 171 15.40 9.29 -7.55
N ARG A 172 16.60 8.68 -7.66
CA ARG A 172 16.90 7.68 -8.71
C ARG A 172 16.06 6.42 -8.54
N PHE A 173 15.87 5.96 -7.31
CA PHE A 173 15.13 4.73 -7.01
C PHE A 173 13.63 4.88 -7.28
N HIS A 174 13.05 6.05 -6.95
CA HIS A 174 11.63 6.35 -7.08
C HIS A 174 11.27 7.22 -8.31
N ALA A 175 12.20 7.36 -9.26
CA ALA A 175 12.03 8.22 -10.43
C ALA A 175 10.83 7.79 -11.28
N ALA A 176 10.69 6.48 -11.54
CA ALA A 176 9.63 5.94 -12.38
C ALA A 176 8.24 6.19 -11.77
N GLU A 177 8.09 5.96 -10.46
CA GLU A 177 6.85 6.22 -9.72
C GLU A 177 6.50 7.70 -9.75
N THR A 178 7.49 8.56 -9.49
CA THR A 178 7.27 10.00 -9.39
C THR A 178 6.89 10.58 -10.74
N VAL A 179 7.58 10.20 -11.82
CA VAL A 179 7.24 10.61 -13.19
C VAL A 179 5.84 10.12 -13.56
N LEU A 180 5.50 8.87 -13.28
CA LEU A 180 4.15 8.34 -13.53
C LEU A 180 3.09 9.12 -12.75
N GLY A 181 3.33 9.41 -11.47
CA GLY A 181 2.42 10.20 -10.65
C GLY A 181 2.22 11.62 -11.18
N LEU A 182 3.30 12.29 -11.57
CA LEU A 182 3.23 13.64 -12.16
C LEU A 182 2.46 13.65 -13.49
N LEU A 183 2.65 12.64 -14.34
CA LEU A 183 1.87 12.48 -15.57
C LEU A 183 0.38 12.29 -15.28
N LEU A 184 0.04 11.44 -14.30
CA LEU A 184 -1.36 11.21 -13.89
C LEU A 184 -2.00 12.48 -13.28
N VAL A 185 -1.24 13.25 -12.50
CA VAL A 185 -1.71 14.54 -11.97
C VAL A 185 -1.94 15.54 -13.11
N ALA A 186 -1.04 15.60 -14.10
CA ALA A 186 -1.18 16.48 -15.26
C ALA A 186 -2.40 16.10 -16.13
N THR A 187 -2.64 14.81 -16.36
CA THR A 187 -3.83 14.35 -17.11
C THR A 187 -5.13 14.58 -16.36
N ALA A 188 -5.12 14.48 -15.02
CA ALA A 188 -6.26 14.86 -14.18
C ALA A 188 -6.52 16.37 -14.25
N ALA A 189 -5.48 17.20 -14.18
CA ALA A 189 -5.60 18.65 -14.32
C ALA A 189 -6.12 19.07 -15.71
N ALA A 190 -5.86 18.27 -16.74
CA ALA A 190 -6.40 18.45 -18.08
C ALA A 190 -7.85 17.94 -18.25
N GLY A 191 -8.48 17.41 -17.20
CA GLY A 191 -9.85 16.85 -17.24
C GLY A 191 -9.97 15.51 -17.97
N GLN A 192 -8.85 14.86 -18.28
CA GLN A 192 -8.82 13.57 -19.00
C GLN A 192 -8.78 12.36 -18.07
N LEU A 193 -8.44 12.57 -16.80
CA LEU A 193 -8.43 11.54 -15.78
C LEU A 193 -9.49 11.84 -14.71
N SER A 194 -10.29 10.84 -14.35
CA SER A 194 -11.30 10.98 -13.32
C SER A 194 -10.69 11.29 -11.95
N LEU A 195 -11.32 12.19 -11.19
CA LEU A 195 -10.80 12.69 -9.91
C LEU A 195 -10.60 11.60 -8.84
N TRP A 196 -11.32 10.48 -8.91
CA TRP A 196 -11.19 9.38 -7.95
C TRP A 196 -9.82 8.67 -8.04
N LEU A 197 -9.06 8.85 -9.13
CA LEU A 197 -7.69 8.36 -9.28
C LEU A 197 -6.65 9.28 -8.60
N MET A 198 -7.06 10.45 -8.10
CA MET A 198 -6.16 11.42 -7.47
C MET A 198 -5.37 10.87 -6.27
N PRO A 199 -5.92 10.04 -5.36
CA PRO A 199 -5.13 9.46 -4.27
C PRO A 199 -3.95 8.63 -4.79
N VAL A 200 -4.14 7.91 -5.90
CA VAL A 200 -3.08 7.13 -6.54
C VAL A 200 -2.06 8.05 -7.20
N ALA A 201 -2.53 9.02 -7.99
CA ALA A 201 -1.68 9.97 -8.72
C ALA A 201 -0.81 10.80 -7.76
N VAL A 202 -1.41 11.34 -6.70
CA VAL A 202 -0.73 12.13 -5.66
C VAL A 202 0.23 11.26 -4.85
N GLY A 203 -0.17 10.05 -4.44
CA GLY A 203 0.72 9.13 -3.73
C GLY A 203 1.99 8.79 -4.52
N LEU A 204 1.83 8.53 -5.81
CA LEU A 204 2.96 8.30 -6.73
C LEU A 204 3.83 9.56 -6.89
N ALA A 205 3.24 10.73 -7.13
CA ALA A 205 3.97 11.99 -7.29
C ALA A 205 4.76 12.38 -6.02
N LEU A 206 4.25 12.04 -4.84
CA LEU A 206 4.87 12.32 -3.54
C LEU A 206 5.78 11.19 -3.05
N THR A 207 6.09 10.17 -3.85
CA THR A 207 6.84 9.00 -3.36
C THR A 207 8.24 9.36 -2.82
N ILE A 208 8.98 10.25 -3.50
CA ILE A 208 10.30 10.71 -3.04
C ILE A 208 10.21 11.42 -1.67
N PRO A 209 9.42 12.50 -1.51
CA PRO A 209 9.33 13.19 -0.21
C PRO A 209 8.76 12.29 0.89
N LEU A 210 7.82 11.38 0.58
CA LEU A 210 7.30 10.41 1.53
C LEU A 210 8.37 9.42 1.99
N SER A 211 9.15 8.86 1.07
CA SER A 211 10.26 7.96 1.45
C SER A 211 11.28 8.67 2.33
N TRP A 212 11.58 9.94 2.02
CA TRP A 212 12.49 10.76 2.81
C TRP A 212 11.94 11.11 4.20
N LEU A 213 10.63 11.35 4.31
CA LEU A 213 9.97 11.61 5.59
C LEU A 213 9.96 10.34 6.47
N VAL A 214 9.58 9.20 5.89
CA VAL A 214 9.43 7.92 6.62
C VAL A 214 10.76 7.36 7.11
N GLN A 215 11.88 7.67 6.45
CA GLN A 215 13.20 7.25 6.94
C GLN A 215 13.74 8.11 8.10
N ARG A 216 13.10 9.23 8.45
CA ARG A 216 13.52 10.06 9.58
C ARG A 216 13.00 9.45 10.89
N ASP A 217 13.86 9.45 11.91
CA ASP A 217 13.46 8.96 13.23
C ASP A 217 12.49 9.98 13.83
N ALA A 218 11.22 9.61 13.94
CA ALA A 218 10.22 10.43 14.64
C ALA A 218 10.43 10.45 16.17
N GLY A 219 11.41 9.69 16.68
CA GLY A 219 11.74 9.55 18.11
C GLY A 219 12.17 10.84 18.81
N GLY A 220 12.44 11.92 18.07
CA GLY A 220 12.79 13.24 18.62
C GLY A 220 11.61 14.21 18.78
N THR A 221 10.47 13.95 18.14
CA THR A 221 9.27 14.81 18.26
C THR A 221 8.52 14.50 19.56
N TRP A 222 8.09 15.53 20.29
CA TRP A 222 7.40 15.44 21.58
C TRP A 222 6.18 14.50 21.60
N LEU A 223 5.58 14.22 20.43
CA LEU A 223 4.47 13.28 20.21
C LEU A 223 4.88 11.80 20.24
N LEU A 224 6.15 11.47 19.96
CA LEU A 224 6.66 10.11 19.78
C LEU A 224 8.00 9.89 20.50
N ARG A 225 8.19 10.53 21.67
CA ARG A 225 9.32 10.17 22.52
C ARG A 225 9.23 8.68 22.84
N PRO A 226 10.24 7.85 22.52
CA PRO A 226 10.33 6.54 23.15
C PRO A 226 10.34 6.80 24.65
N LEU A 227 9.40 6.17 25.36
CA LEU A 227 9.36 6.21 26.81
C LEU A 227 10.73 5.72 27.28
N SER A 228 11.53 6.65 27.80
CA SER A 228 12.86 6.34 28.31
C SER A 228 12.70 5.28 29.38
N TYR A 229 13.10 4.05 29.07
CA TYR A 229 13.25 2.99 30.05
C TYR A 229 14.35 3.43 31.02
N ARG A 230 13.94 3.93 32.18
CA ARG A 230 14.81 3.94 33.35
C ARG A 230 14.77 2.51 33.90
N THR A 231 15.83 1.76 33.62
CA THR A 231 16.26 0.64 34.46
C THR A 231 16.59 1.16 35.85
#